data_AF-A0A7C4JTB5-F1
#
_entry.id   AF-A0A7C4JTB5-F1
#
_cell.length_a   1.000
_cell.length_b   1.000
_cell.length_c   1.000
_cell.angle_alpha   90.00
_cell.angle_beta   90.00
_cell.angle_gamma   90.00
#
_symmetry.space_group_name_H-M   'P 1'
#
loop_
_entity.id
_entity.type
_entity.pdbx_description
1 polymer ?
#
loop_
_entity_poly.entity_id
_entity_poly.type
_entity_poly.pdbx_seq_one_letter_code
_entity_poly.pdbx_strand_id
1 'polypeptide(L)'
;MEVKVDIEILERQFSDFLQLIESQDKKPFERFKGSQFIENEENYKYSVHKEAKKKLGQKRWKKEDIGTGKIREAVESAIELKVYHNGKIVDNNLVYWRQKGNFSKKTESKTREIENTLFHFYKNKIKDSQAFQSLLDKGLPYQLIAYLFFIKDREKFMPISQERFDDIFELIGIPEFKTSRNASWENYSTFNDIIKQVHQFLLTKNKEATLLDAHSFLWTLGRIDKGHFTSSTSQ
;
A
#
# COMPACT_ATOMS: atom_id res chain seq x y z
N MET A 1 -14.77 2.09 -16.61
CA MET A 1 -15.96 1.98 -15.72
C MET A 1 -15.66 2.85 -14.51
N GLU A 2 -16.50 3.83 -14.25
CA GLU A 2 -16.32 4.69 -13.07
C GLU A 2 -16.92 3.97 -11.87
N VAL A 3 -16.06 3.52 -10.95
CA VAL A 3 -16.47 2.89 -9.71
C VAL A 3 -16.67 4.00 -8.68
N LYS A 4 -17.87 4.09 -8.10
CA LYS A 4 -18.21 5.09 -7.08
C LYS A 4 -18.44 4.43 -5.74
N VAL A 5 -17.83 4.97 -4.69
CA VAL A 5 -18.06 4.52 -3.31
C VAL A 5 -19.30 5.21 -2.74
N ASP A 6 -20.19 4.44 -2.12
CA ASP A 6 -21.38 4.98 -1.47
C ASP A 6 -21.02 5.63 -0.12
N ILE A 7 -21.36 6.91 0.03
CA ILE A 7 -21.08 7.68 1.24
C ILE A 7 -21.88 7.15 2.43
N GLU A 8 -23.12 6.69 2.24
CA GLU A 8 -23.93 6.16 3.34
C GLU A 8 -23.32 4.87 3.91
N ILE A 9 -22.74 4.04 3.03
CA ILE A 9 -21.99 2.85 3.47
C ILE A 9 -20.74 3.29 4.24
N LEU A 10 -19.99 4.28 3.74
CA LEU A 10 -18.81 4.78 4.44
C LEU A 10 -19.12 5.40 5.81
N GLU A 11 -20.27 6.07 5.99
CA GLU A 11 -20.70 6.59 7.30
C GLU A 11 -20.94 5.46 8.31
N ARG A 12 -21.58 4.36 7.88
CA ARG A 12 -21.76 3.17 8.72
C ARG A 12 -20.43 2.54 9.09
N GLN A 13 -19.57 2.29 8.11
CA GLN A 13 -18.24 1.71 8.34
C GLN A 13 -17.36 2.63 9.22
N PHE A 14 -17.49 3.94 9.07
CA PHE A 14 -16.78 4.90 9.92
C PHE A 14 -17.27 4.84 11.37
N SER A 15 -18.57 4.61 11.60
CA SER A 15 -19.12 4.42 12.95
C SER A 15 -18.54 3.19 13.65
N ASP A 16 -18.40 2.06 12.94
CA ASP A 16 -17.76 0.84 13.47
C ASP A 16 -16.28 1.07 13.77
N PHE A 17 -15.59 1.80 12.89
CA PHE A 17 -14.22 2.23 13.13
C PHE A 17 -14.09 3.11 14.38
N LEU A 18 -14.99 4.09 14.58
CA LEU A 18 -14.98 4.94 15.78
C LEU A 18 -15.14 4.11 17.06
N GLN A 19 -16.07 3.16 17.07
CA GLN A 19 -16.28 2.25 18.20
C GLN A 19 -15.03 1.40 18.51
N LEU A 20 -14.36 0.90 17.47
CA LEU A 20 -13.10 0.18 17.64
C LEU A 20 -12.05 1.11 18.27
N ILE A 21 -11.84 2.31 17.73
CA ILE A 21 -10.81 3.22 18.26
C ILE A 21 -11.12 3.57 19.71
N GLU A 22 -12.35 3.90 20.05
CA GLU A 22 -12.73 4.24 21.42
C GLU A 22 -12.51 3.07 22.39
N SER A 23 -12.85 1.86 21.96
CA SER A 23 -12.60 0.63 22.72
C SER A 23 -11.11 0.38 22.96
N GLN A 24 -10.26 0.58 21.95
CA GLN A 24 -8.82 0.30 22.01
C GLN A 24 -8.02 1.40 22.71
N ASP A 25 -8.30 2.67 22.39
CA ASP A 25 -7.57 3.83 22.94
C ASP A 25 -8.14 4.33 24.27
N LYS A 26 -9.33 3.85 24.68
CA LYS A 26 -10.08 4.32 25.87
C LYS A 26 -10.39 5.83 25.83
N LYS A 27 -10.48 6.39 24.62
CA LYS A 27 -10.81 7.79 24.35
C LYS A 27 -11.43 7.92 22.95
N PRO A 28 -12.27 8.94 22.70
CA PRO A 28 -12.84 9.18 21.38
C PRO A 28 -11.75 9.41 20.32
N PHE A 29 -12.04 9.02 19.07
CA PHE A 29 -11.20 9.35 17.94
C PHE A 29 -11.23 10.86 17.65
N GLU A 30 -10.05 11.48 17.61
CA GLU A 30 -9.90 12.89 17.19
C GLU A 30 -9.31 12.98 15.77
N ARG A 31 -8.24 12.23 15.52
CA ARG A 31 -7.48 12.21 14.27
C ARG A 31 -6.58 10.98 14.21
N PHE A 32 -6.22 10.56 12.99
CA PHE A 32 -5.35 9.40 12.76
C PHE A 32 -4.02 9.49 13.55
N LYS A 33 -3.34 10.64 13.51
CA LYS A 33 -2.07 10.86 14.22
C LYS A 33 -2.18 10.85 15.76
N GLY A 34 -3.40 10.94 16.32
CA GLY A 34 -3.63 10.98 17.76
C GLY A 34 -4.06 9.64 18.38
N SER A 35 -4.30 8.62 17.54
CA SER A 35 -4.72 7.30 17.99
C SER A 35 -3.53 6.39 18.25
N GLN A 36 -3.47 5.81 19.46
CA GLN A 36 -2.37 4.92 19.85
C GLN A 36 -2.50 3.56 19.18
N PHE A 37 -3.72 3.08 19.02
CA PHE A 37 -4.06 1.87 18.27
C PHE A 37 -3.58 1.98 16.81
N ILE A 38 -3.95 3.04 16.10
CA ILE A 38 -3.52 3.24 14.70
C ILE A 38 -2.01 3.37 14.61
N GLU A 39 -1.40 4.09 15.57
CA GLU A 39 0.04 4.25 15.67
C GLU A 39 0.75 2.89 15.78
N ASN A 40 0.21 1.96 16.57
CA ASN A 40 0.82 0.64 16.77
C ASN A 40 0.55 -0.33 15.61
N GLU A 41 -0.66 -0.33 15.06
CA GLU A 41 -1.12 -1.35 14.12
C GLU A 41 -0.83 -0.98 12.66
N GLU A 42 -0.92 0.30 12.30
CA GLU A 42 -0.99 0.71 10.90
C GLU A 42 0.06 1.76 10.50
N ASN A 43 0.55 2.60 11.42
CA ASN A 43 1.50 3.68 11.09
C ASN A 43 2.92 3.22 10.78
N TYR A 44 3.26 1.95 11.05
CA TYR A 44 4.54 1.38 10.60
C TYR A 44 4.75 1.53 9.08
N LYS A 45 3.67 1.62 8.29
CA LYS A 45 3.72 1.87 6.84
C LYS A 45 4.43 3.19 6.48
N TYR A 46 4.30 4.23 7.31
CA TYR A 46 5.03 5.48 7.11
C TYR A 46 6.53 5.28 7.26
N SER A 47 6.96 4.52 8.28
CA SER A 47 8.35 4.13 8.47
C SER A 47 8.85 3.31 7.29
N VAL A 48 8.07 2.31 6.84
CA VAL A 48 8.40 1.47 5.67
C VAL A 48 8.63 2.34 4.44
N HIS A 49 7.71 3.22 4.09
CA HIS A 49 7.88 4.11 2.93
C HIS A 49 9.14 4.97 3.04
N LYS A 50 9.36 5.61 4.20
CA LYS A 50 10.51 6.49 4.43
C LYS A 50 11.84 5.75 4.23
N GLU A 51 11.99 4.60 4.88
CA GLU A 51 13.23 3.82 4.80
C GLU A 51 13.40 3.13 3.43
N ALA A 52 12.31 2.66 2.81
CA ALA A 52 12.34 2.12 1.45
C ALA A 52 12.87 3.15 0.45
N LYS A 53 12.36 4.38 0.51
CA LYS A 53 12.77 5.48 -0.37
C LYS A 53 14.24 5.86 -0.16
N LYS A 54 14.74 5.76 1.08
CA LYS A 54 16.15 5.96 1.43
C LYS A 54 17.02 4.84 0.86
N LYS A 55 16.63 3.57 1.04
CA LYS A 55 17.34 2.38 0.50
C LYS A 55 17.38 2.37 -1.02
N LEU A 56 16.26 2.73 -1.65
CA LEU A 56 16.16 2.84 -3.10
C LEU A 56 17.19 3.84 -3.66
N GLY A 57 17.39 4.97 -2.97
CA GLY A 57 18.43 5.93 -3.33
C GLY A 57 18.31 6.52 -4.75
N GLN A 58 17.13 6.45 -5.36
CA GLN A 58 16.94 6.66 -6.81
C GLN A 58 17.49 7.99 -7.34
N LYS A 59 17.53 9.02 -6.49
CA LYS A 59 18.07 10.34 -6.86
C LYS A 59 19.51 10.26 -7.34
N ARG A 60 20.28 9.29 -6.84
CA ARG A 60 21.71 9.07 -7.14
C ARG A 60 21.97 8.18 -8.37
N TRP A 61 20.94 7.51 -8.89
CA TRP A 61 21.11 6.63 -10.05
C TRP A 61 21.48 7.42 -11.30
N LYS A 62 22.39 6.86 -12.08
CA LYS A 62 22.84 7.36 -13.39
C LYS A 62 22.51 6.36 -14.49
N LYS A 63 22.56 6.80 -15.75
CA LYS A 63 22.24 5.92 -16.90
C LYS A 63 23.24 4.77 -17.00
N GLU A 64 24.47 5.00 -16.59
CA GLU A 64 25.57 4.02 -16.58
C GLU A 64 25.37 2.93 -15.51
N ASP A 65 24.50 3.16 -14.52
CA ASP A 65 24.15 2.14 -13.53
C ASP A 65 23.24 1.05 -14.13
N ILE A 66 22.65 1.26 -15.32
CA ILE A 66 21.76 0.28 -15.97
C ILE A 66 22.55 -0.93 -16.50
N GLY A 67 22.16 -2.12 -16.04
CA GLY A 67 22.79 -3.39 -16.34
C GLY A 67 23.92 -3.78 -15.38
N THR A 68 24.20 -2.96 -14.37
CA THR A 68 25.27 -3.23 -13.40
C THR A 68 24.82 -4.08 -12.21
N GLY A 69 23.50 -4.19 -11.98
CA GLY A 69 22.93 -4.83 -10.79
C GLY A 69 22.66 -3.87 -9.63
N LYS A 70 23.25 -2.67 -9.64
CA LYS A 70 23.12 -1.67 -8.57
C LYS A 70 21.70 -1.17 -8.36
N ILE A 71 20.92 -0.98 -9.42
CA ILE A 71 19.52 -0.52 -9.31
C ILE A 71 18.66 -1.68 -8.78
N ARG A 72 18.89 -2.90 -9.29
CA ARG A 72 18.21 -4.11 -8.83
C ARG A 72 18.46 -4.35 -7.34
N GLU A 73 19.70 -4.31 -6.88
CA GLU A 73 20.08 -4.46 -5.47
C GLU A 73 19.47 -3.38 -4.58
N ALA A 74 19.39 -2.14 -5.06
CA ALA A 74 18.74 -1.06 -4.31
C ALA A 74 17.23 -1.29 -4.16
N VAL A 75 16.58 -1.85 -5.20
CA VAL A 75 15.16 -2.23 -5.17
C VAL A 75 14.93 -3.42 -4.24
N GLU A 76 15.76 -4.46 -4.34
CA GLU A 76 15.74 -5.63 -3.45
C GLU A 76 15.88 -5.21 -1.98
N SER A 77 16.87 -4.36 -1.69
CA SER A 77 17.08 -3.78 -0.36
C SER A 77 15.88 -2.98 0.14
N ALA A 78 15.12 -2.33 -0.75
CA ALA A 78 13.91 -1.61 -0.38
C ALA A 78 12.73 -2.55 -0.09
N ILE A 79 12.64 -3.69 -0.79
CA ILE A 79 11.58 -4.69 -0.61
C ILE A 79 11.79 -5.50 0.68
N GLU A 80 13.04 -5.88 0.97
CA GLU A 80 13.40 -6.78 2.07
C GLU A 80 13.64 -6.10 3.41
N LEU A 81 13.53 -4.77 3.46
CA LEU A 81 13.87 -4.01 4.64
C LEU A 81 13.04 -4.39 5.88
N LYS A 82 13.65 -4.14 7.03
CA LYS A 82 13.01 -4.01 8.33
C LYS A 82 13.12 -2.56 8.78
N VAL A 83 12.08 -2.04 9.44
CA VAL A 83 12.08 -0.68 9.97
C VAL A 83 12.05 -0.66 11.48
N TYR A 84 12.69 0.35 12.05
CA TYR A 84 12.46 0.71 13.44
C TYR A 84 11.21 1.59 13.53
N HIS A 85 10.22 1.16 14.30
CA HIS A 85 8.97 1.87 14.53
C HIS A 85 8.54 1.66 15.98
N ASN A 86 8.33 2.76 16.72
CA ASN A 86 7.92 2.76 18.13
C ASN A 86 8.68 1.80 19.04
N GLY A 87 10.01 1.86 19.01
CA GLY A 87 10.84 1.02 19.88
C GLY A 87 11.09 -0.39 19.36
N LYS A 88 10.46 -0.79 18.24
CA LYS A 88 10.48 -2.17 17.75
C LYS A 88 10.96 -2.26 16.31
N ILE A 89 11.56 -3.39 15.97
CA ILE A 89 11.88 -3.74 14.59
C ILE A 89 10.66 -4.42 13.98
N VAL A 90 10.16 -3.88 12.88
CA VAL A 90 8.98 -4.36 12.15
C VAL A 90 9.38 -4.77 10.73
N ASP A 91 8.95 -5.94 10.29
CA ASP A 91 9.16 -6.40 8.92
C ASP A 91 8.28 -5.61 7.93
N ASN A 92 8.77 -5.40 6.70
CA ASN A 92 7.95 -4.83 5.64
C ASN A 92 6.82 -5.80 5.22
N ASN A 93 5.66 -5.74 5.86
CA ASN A 93 4.53 -6.63 5.56
C ASN A 93 3.63 -6.16 4.39
N LEU A 94 4.02 -5.08 3.70
CA LEU A 94 3.30 -4.60 2.51
C LEU A 94 3.57 -5.43 1.25
N VAL A 95 4.57 -6.30 1.30
CA VAL A 95 4.88 -7.28 0.26
C VAL A 95 4.91 -8.64 0.91
N TYR A 96 4.15 -9.59 0.37
CA TYR A 96 4.13 -10.96 0.86
C TYR A 96 5.54 -11.57 0.81
N TRP A 97 5.97 -12.21 1.89
CA TRP A 97 7.35 -12.66 2.07
C TRP A 97 7.85 -13.58 0.93
N ARG A 98 6.98 -14.46 0.37
CA ARG A 98 7.36 -15.31 -0.77
C ARG A 98 7.63 -14.50 -2.03
N GLN A 99 7.02 -13.33 -2.18
CA GLN A 99 7.26 -12.46 -3.33
C GLN A 99 8.61 -11.73 -3.21
N LYS A 100 9.07 -11.44 -1.99
CA LYS A 100 10.37 -10.80 -1.73
C LYS A 100 11.53 -11.67 -2.24
N GLY A 101 11.63 -12.91 -1.75
CA GLY A 101 12.67 -13.85 -2.16
C GLY A 101 12.60 -14.30 -3.63
N ASN A 102 11.49 -14.01 -4.33
CA ASN A 102 11.34 -14.28 -5.75
C ASN A 102 11.80 -13.12 -6.65
N PHE A 103 11.98 -11.91 -6.12
CA PHE A 103 12.45 -10.78 -6.93
C PHE A 103 13.84 -11.06 -7.50
N SER A 104 14.82 -11.39 -6.65
CA SER A 104 16.19 -11.72 -7.06
C SER A 104 16.20 -12.78 -8.16
N LYS A 105 15.55 -13.93 -7.92
CA LYS A 105 15.48 -15.06 -8.85
C LYS A 105 14.82 -14.71 -10.19
N LYS A 106 13.74 -13.93 -10.19
CA LYS A 106 13.02 -13.52 -11.42
C LYS A 106 13.78 -12.47 -12.22
N THR A 107 14.65 -11.71 -11.57
CA THR A 107 15.29 -10.53 -12.16
C THR A 107 16.74 -10.79 -12.58
N GLU A 108 17.38 -11.83 -12.05
CA GLU A 108 18.79 -12.14 -12.28
C GLU A 108 19.15 -12.24 -13.76
N SER A 109 18.44 -13.07 -14.52
CA SER A 109 18.65 -13.26 -15.96
C SER A 109 18.20 -12.09 -16.84
N LYS A 110 17.50 -11.10 -16.26
CA LYS A 110 16.94 -9.93 -16.97
C LYS A 110 17.42 -8.61 -16.37
N THR A 111 18.58 -8.61 -15.72
CA THR A 111 19.07 -7.48 -14.91
C THR A 111 19.04 -6.17 -15.70
N ARG A 112 19.64 -6.11 -16.90
CA ARG A 112 19.66 -4.89 -17.71
C ARG A 112 18.26 -4.39 -18.10
N GLU A 113 17.35 -5.29 -18.48
CA GLU A 113 15.99 -4.92 -18.89
C GLU A 113 15.17 -4.37 -17.72
N ILE A 114 15.26 -5.03 -16.55
CA ILE A 114 14.56 -4.62 -15.35
C ILE A 114 15.11 -3.29 -14.82
N GLU A 115 16.42 -3.16 -14.75
CA GLU A 115 17.06 -1.90 -14.32
C GLU A 115 16.72 -0.76 -15.29
N ASN A 116 16.64 -1.03 -16.59
CA ASN A 116 16.21 -0.03 -17.56
C ASN A 116 14.78 0.44 -17.28
N THR A 117 13.81 -0.49 -17.09
CA THR A 117 12.43 -0.12 -16.75
C THR A 117 12.36 0.64 -15.42
N LEU A 118 13.04 0.17 -14.37
CA LEU A 118 13.03 0.80 -13.04
C LEU A 118 13.67 2.20 -13.08
N PHE A 119 14.80 2.35 -13.77
CA PHE A 119 15.46 3.64 -13.94
C PHE A 119 14.51 4.66 -14.59
N HIS A 120 13.90 4.30 -15.72
CA HIS A 120 13.00 5.19 -16.43
C HIS A 120 11.75 5.51 -15.61
N PHE A 121 11.20 4.51 -14.90
CA PHE A 121 10.08 4.68 -14.00
C PHE A 121 10.39 5.68 -12.88
N TYR A 122 11.45 5.48 -12.10
CA TYR A 122 11.76 6.35 -10.97
C TYR A 122 12.30 7.73 -11.38
N LYS A 123 12.85 7.87 -12.58
CA LYS A 123 13.27 9.15 -13.17
C LYS A 123 12.16 9.88 -13.94
N ASN A 124 10.91 9.39 -13.91
CA ASN A 124 9.76 9.99 -14.62
C ASN A 124 9.99 10.12 -16.14
N LYS A 125 10.70 9.15 -16.75
CA LYS A 125 11.01 9.15 -18.19
C LYS A 125 9.98 8.39 -19.04
N ILE A 126 9.09 7.63 -18.40
CA ILE A 126 8.00 6.89 -19.03
C ILE A 126 6.71 7.10 -18.23
N LYS A 127 5.57 6.87 -18.88
CA LYS A 127 4.26 6.94 -18.22
C LYS A 127 4.12 5.84 -17.16
N ASP A 128 3.34 6.13 -16.12
CA ASP A 128 3.02 5.18 -15.06
C ASP A 128 2.39 3.89 -15.61
N SER A 129 1.45 3.99 -16.54
CA SER A 129 0.84 2.83 -17.21
C SER A 129 1.84 1.97 -17.97
N GLN A 130 2.75 2.60 -18.71
CA GLN A 130 3.81 1.93 -19.45
C GLN A 130 4.79 1.23 -18.49
N ALA A 131 5.16 1.86 -17.37
CA ALA A 131 6.01 1.25 -16.37
C ALA A 131 5.34 0.04 -15.74
N PHE A 132 4.05 0.16 -15.38
CA PHE A 132 3.27 -0.93 -14.79
C PHE A 132 3.23 -2.15 -15.73
N GLN A 133 2.81 -1.95 -16.98
CA GLN A 133 2.74 -3.03 -17.97
C GLN A 133 4.12 -3.66 -18.20
N SER A 134 5.16 -2.84 -18.34
CA SER A 134 6.53 -3.30 -18.58
C SER A 134 7.08 -4.16 -17.42
N LEU A 135 6.69 -3.88 -16.17
CA LEU A 135 7.06 -4.69 -15.01
C LEU A 135 6.25 -5.98 -14.94
N LEU A 136 4.97 -5.92 -15.32
CA LEU A 136 4.08 -7.08 -15.39
C LEU A 136 4.54 -8.09 -16.46
N ASP A 137 4.89 -7.62 -17.66
CA ASP A 137 5.42 -8.44 -18.77
C ASP A 137 6.73 -9.13 -18.39
N LYS A 138 7.50 -8.53 -17.47
CA LYS A 138 8.73 -9.11 -16.92
C LYS A 138 8.46 -10.13 -15.81
N GLY A 139 7.19 -10.40 -15.50
CA GLY A 139 6.75 -11.43 -14.57
C GLY A 139 6.81 -11.01 -13.10
N LEU A 140 6.86 -9.71 -12.80
CA LEU A 140 6.75 -9.22 -11.43
C LEU A 140 5.30 -9.34 -10.95
N PRO A 141 5.08 -9.80 -9.71
CA PRO A 141 3.74 -9.96 -9.17
C PRO A 141 3.08 -8.59 -8.94
N TYR A 142 1.76 -8.53 -9.10
CA TYR A 142 0.97 -7.31 -8.99
C TYR A 142 1.23 -6.55 -7.67
N GLN A 143 1.18 -7.23 -6.52
CA GLN A 143 1.47 -6.63 -5.22
C GLN A 143 2.86 -5.98 -5.16
N LEU A 144 3.88 -6.62 -5.75
CA LEU A 144 5.21 -6.03 -5.79
C LEU A 144 5.25 -4.77 -6.66
N ILE A 145 4.60 -4.79 -7.82
CA ILE A 145 4.50 -3.61 -8.68
C ILE A 145 3.81 -2.47 -7.93
N ALA A 146 2.66 -2.73 -7.29
CA ALA A 146 1.96 -1.73 -6.47
C ALA A 146 2.84 -1.17 -5.33
N TYR A 147 3.64 -2.02 -4.68
CA TYR A 147 4.60 -1.57 -3.67
C TYR A 147 5.67 -0.63 -4.25
N LEU A 148 6.21 -0.92 -5.46
CA LEU A 148 7.16 -0.03 -6.14
C LEU A 148 6.54 1.34 -6.46
N PHE A 149 5.26 1.37 -6.82
CA PHE A 149 4.50 2.60 -7.03
C PHE A 149 4.27 3.37 -5.72
N PHE A 150 3.92 2.67 -4.63
CA PHE A 150 3.79 3.26 -3.31
C PHE A 150 5.08 3.95 -2.84
N ILE A 151 6.25 3.30 -2.97
CA ILE A 151 7.52 3.91 -2.53
C ILE A 151 8.02 5.01 -3.47
N LYS A 152 7.54 5.05 -4.72
CA LYS A 152 7.76 6.18 -5.63
C LYS A 152 7.04 7.42 -5.10
N ASP A 153 5.73 7.29 -4.90
CA ASP A 153 4.86 8.39 -4.48
C ASP A 153 3.61 7.91 -3.72
N ARG A 154 3.72 7.90 -2.38
CA ARG A 154 2.61 7.55 -1.48
C ARG A 154 1.44 8.52 -1.48
N GLU A 155 1.59 9.72 -2.05
CA GLU A 155 0.47 10.67 -2.13
C GLU A 155 -0.43 10.34 -3.34
N LYS A 156 -0.01 9.41 -4.20
CA LYS A 156 -0.73 9.00 -5.41
C LYS A 156 -1.05 7.50 -5.45
N PHE A 157 -0.18 6.67 -4.88
CA PHE A 157 -0.24 5.22 -5.04
C PHE A 157 -0.18 4.48 -3.71
N MET A 158 -1.02 3.46 -3.57
CA MET A 158 -1.11 2.62 -2.38
C MET A 158 -0.61 1.19 -2.64
N PRO A 159 -0.06 0.51 -1.62
CA PRO A 159 0.23 -0.92 -1.71
C PRO A 159 -1.09 -1.70 -1.77
N ILE A 160 -1.04 -2.95 -2.24
CA ILE A 160 -2.24 -3.79 -2.40
C ILE A 160 -2.02 -5.18 -1.82
N SER A 161 -3.08 -5.76 -1.27
CA SER A 161 -3.21 -7.19 -0.97
C SER A 161 -4.51 -7.65 -1.63
N GLN A 162 -4.42 -8.30 -2.79
CA GLN A 162 -5.58 -8.40 -3.70
C GLN A 162 -6.82 -9.03 -3.06
N GLU A 163 -6.74 -10.28 -2.60
CA GLU A 163 -7.89 -10.97 -1.98
C GLU A 163 -8.43 -10.20 -0.76
N ARG A 164 -7.54 -9.59 0.01
CA ARG A 164 -7.93 -8.79 1.18
C ARG A 164 -8.71 -7.54 0.78
N PHE A 165 -8.32 -6.86 -0.29
CA PHE A 165 -9.02 -5.68 -0.78
C PHE A 165 -10.29 -6.04 -1.54
N ASP A 166 -10.37 -7.22 -2.14
CA ASP A 166 -11.62 -7.72 -2.72
C ASP A 166 -12.69 -7.90 -1.63
N ASP A 167 -12.31 -8.44 -0.46
CA ASP A 167 -13.20 -8.52 0.72
C ASP A 167 -13.58 -7.11 1.21
N ILE A 168 -12.61 -6.20 1.35
CA ILE A 168 -12.86 -4.84 1.83
C ILE A 168 -13.78 -4.06 0.88
N PHE A 169 -13.62 -4.24 -0.43
CA PHE A 169 -14.45 -3.57 -1.42
C PHE A 169 -15.89 -4.05 -1.40
N GLU A 170 -16.12 -5.33 -1.10
CA GLU A 170 -17.46 -5.84 -0.82
C GLU A 170 -18.08 -5.15 0.41
N LEU A 171 -17.32 -4.98 1.50
CA LEU A 171 -17.79 -4.28 2.71
C LEU A 171 -18.19 -2.82 2.48
N ILE A 172 -17.54 -2.13 1.55
CA ILE A 172 -17.85 -0.74 1.18
C ILE A 172 -18.82 -0.63 -0.02
N GLY A 173 -19.48 -1.74 -0.39
CA GLY A 173 -20.56 -1.75 -1.39
C GLY A 173 -20.12 -1.88 -2.85
N ILE A 174 -18.93 -2.44 -3.09
CA ILE A 174 -18.34 -2.60 -4.44
C ILE A 174 -17.95 -4.07 -4.69
N PRO A 175 -18.90 -5.02 -4.60
CA PRO A 175 -18.59 -6.45 -4.74
C PRO A 175 -18.05 -6.82 -6.13
N GLU A 176 -18.44 -6.07 -7.16
CA GLU A 176 -18.11 -6.35 -8.57
C GLU A 176 -16.66 -6.01 -8.94
N PHE A 177 -16.01 -5.10 -8.20
CA PHE A 177 -14.63 -4.73 -8.49
C PHE A 177 -13.65 -5.69 -7.81
N LYS A 178 -13.01 -6.55 -8.59
CA LYS A 178 -12.00 -7.50 -8.10
C LYS A 178 -10.61 -7.14 -8.58
N THR A 179 -9.65 -7.17 -7.66
CA THR A 179 -8.21 -6.98 -7.89
C THR A 179 -7.48 -8.31 -8.01
N SER A 180 -8.00 -9.38 -7.41
CA SER A 180 -7.47 -10.72 -7.59
C SER A 180 -7.58 -11.17 -9.05
N ARG A 181 -6.51 -11.78 -9.56
CA ARG A 181 -6.39 -12.26 -10.96
C ARG A 181 -6.57 -11.19 -12.06
N ASN A 182 -6.72 -9.91 -11.71
CA ASN A 182 -6.99 -8.80 -12.64
C ASN A 182 -5.81 -7.81 -12.72
N ALA A 183 -4.57 -8.30 -12.69
CA ALA A 183 -3.38 -7.45 -12.72
C ALA A 183 -3.28 -6.66 -14.05
N SER A 184 -3.52 -5.36 -13.97
CA SER A 184 -3.44 -4.40 -15.09
C SER A 184 -3.26 -2.99 -14.54
N TRP A 185 -2.82 -2.07 -15.40
CA TRP A 185 -2.75 -0.66 -15.03
C TRP A 185 -4.15 -0.10 -14.71
N GLU A 186 -5.14 -0.46 -15.51
CA GLU A 186 -6.52 0.00 -15.38
C GLU A 186 -7.10 -0.43 -14.04
N ASN A 187 -6.93 -1.71 -13.66
CA ASN A 187 -7.35 -2.20 -12.35
C ASN A 187 -6.61 -1.48 -11.21
N TYR A 188 -5.30 -1.28 -11.32
CA TYR A 188 -4.53 -0.60 -10.26
C TYR A 188 -4.90 0.88 -10.14
N SER A 189 -5.17 1.55 -11.24
CA SER A 189 -5.65 2.93 -11.24
C SER A 189 -7.01 3.01 -10.54
N THR A 190 -7.97 2.13 -10.90
CA THR A 190 -9.28 2.08 -10.25
C THR A 190 -9.17 1.78 -8.75
N PHE A 191 -8.30 0.85 -8.35
CA PHE A 191 -7.99 0.59 -6.94
C PHE A 191 -7.54 1.86 -6.20
N ASN A 192 -6.60 2.62 -6.76
CA ASN A 192 -6.15 3.87 -6.14
C ASN A 192 -7.24 4.95 -6.14
N ASP A 193 -8.09 5.01 -7.17
CA ASP A 193 -9.18 5.97 -7.27
C ASP A 193 -10.29 5.70 -6.25
N ILE A 194 -10.58 4.44 -5.94
CA ILE A 194 -11.46 4.06 -4.82
C ILE A 194 -10.88 4.56 -3.50
N ILE A 195 -9.58 4.35 -3.24
CA ILE A 195 -8.96 4.83 -1.99
C ILE A 195 -8.97 6.37 -1.92
N LYS A 196 -8.81 7.07 -3.05
CA LYS A 196 -8.95 8.53 -3.09
C LYS A 196 -10.37 8.99 -2.73
N GLN A 197 -11.41 8.29 -3.18
CA GLN A 197 -12.79 8.60 -2.78
C GLN A 197 -12.98 8.43 -1.27
N VAL A 198 -12.45 7.35 -0.70
CA VAL A 198 -12.44 7.13 0.77
C VAL A 198 -11.65 8.23 1.48
N HIS A 199 -10.51 8.66 0.92
CA HIS A 199 -9.73 9.78 1.44
C HIS A 199 -10.54 11.09 1.44
N GLN A 200 -11.26 11.40 0.37
CA GLN A 200 -12.14 12.58 0.32
C GLN A 200 -13.23 12.53 1.39
N PHE A 201 -13.84 11.36 1.61
CA PHE A 201 -14.77 11.15 2.71
C PHE A 201 -14.10 11.42 4.07
N LEU A 202 -12.92 10.84 4.32
CA LEU A 202 -12.21 11.02 5.59
C LEU A 202 -11.78 12.46 5.84
N LEU A 203 -11.49 13.26 4.80
CA LEU A 203 -11.19 14.68 4.95
C LEU A 203 -12.36 15.49 5.54
N THR A 204 -13.60 15.02 5.39
CA THR A 204 -14.77 15.61 6.05
C THR A 204 -14.81 15.34 7.56
N LYS A 205 -14.14 14.28 8.02
CA LYS A 205 -14.09 13.83 9.42
C LYS A 205 -12.80 14.28 10.12
N ASN A 206 -11.69 14.25 9.40
CA ASN A 206 -10.37 14.68 9.84
C ASN A 206 -9.61 15.33 8.67
N LYS A 207 -9.48 16.67 8.71
CA LYS A 207 -8.84 17.47 7.66
C LYS A 207 -7.36 17.14 7.44
N GLU A 208 -6.70 16.51 8.40
CA GLU A 208 -5.28 16.11 8.31
C GLU A 208 -5.10 14.69 7.74
N ALA A 209 -6.18 13.97 7.43
CA ALA A 209 -6.12 12.61 6.91
C ALA A 209 -5.33 12.57 5.60
N THR A 210 -4.43 11.60 5.46
CA THR A 210 -3.66 11.34 4.25
C THR A 210 -4.27 10.20 3.42
N LEU A 211 -3.76 10.01 2.19
CA LEU A 211 -4.14 8.85 1.38
C LEU A 211 -3.74 7.52 2.05
N LEU A 212 -2.63 7.51 2.79
CA LEU A 212 -2.18 6.33 3.55
C LEU A 212 -3.05 6.04 4.77
N ASP A 213 -3.64 7.08 5.36
CA ASP A 213 -4.65 6.93 6.41
C ASP A 213 -5.94 6.31 5.85
N ALA A 214 -6.35 6.70 4.64
CA ALA A 214 -7.49 6.08 3.95
C ALA A 214 -7.26 4.59 3.65
N HIS A 215 -6.07 4.23 3.16
CA HIS A 215 -5.70 2.83 3.01
C HIS A 215 -5.71 2.10 4.37
N SER A 216 -5.21 2.73 5.43
CA SER A 216 -5.14 2.11 6.77
C SER A 216 -6.53 1.94 7.39
N PHE A 217 -7.42 2.91 7.21
CA PHE A 217 -8.83 2.80 7.57
C PHE A 217 -9.49 1.58 6.91
N LEU A 218 -9.37 1.45 5.59
CA LEU A 218 -9.88 0.30 4.84
C LEU A 218 -9.30 -1.04 5.35
N TRP A 219 -8.00 -1.07 5.64
CA TRP A 219 -7.35 -2.25 6.19
C TRP A 219 -7.90 -2.62 7.58
N THR A 220 -8.13 -1.62 8.43
CA THR A 220 -8.75 -1.79 9.75
C THR A 220 -10.18 -2.32 9.63
N LEU A 221 -11.01 -1.81 8.71
CA LEU A 221 -12.36 -2.34 8.47
C LEU A 221 -12.35 -3.82 8.15
N GLY A 222 -11.50 -4.26 7.22
CA GLY A 222 -11.39 -5.69 6.92
C GLY A 222 -10.91 -6.53 8.10
N ARG A 223 -10.26 -5.94 9.12
CA ARG A 223 -9.86 -6.66 10.35
C ARG A 223 -11.03 -6.74 11.34
N ILE A 224 -11.85 -5.70 11.42
CA ILE A 224 -13.11 -5.70 12.19
C ILE A 224 -14.03 -6.81 11.67
N ASP A 225 -14.29 -6.83 10.35
CA ASP A 225 -15.20 -7.79 9.72
C ASP A 225 -14.79 -9.26 9.96
N LYS A 226 -13.49 -9.57 9.91
CA LYS A 226 -12.98 -10.92 10.21
C LYS A 226 -12.91 -11.24 11.71
N GLY A 227 -13.41 -10.37 12.58
CA GLY A 227 -13.38 -10.57 14.03
C GLY A 227 -11.98 -10.53 14.63
N HIS A 228 -10.98 -9.93 13.96
CA HIS A 228 -9.61 -9.87 14.48
C HIS A 228 -9.47 -8.92 15.68
N PHE A 229 -10.51 -8.12 15.95
CA PHE A 229 -10.62 -7.25 17.11
C PHE A 229 -11.92 -7.57 17.83
N THR A 230 -11.98 -8.69 18.54
CA THR A 230 -13.08 -8.96 19.45
C THR A 230 -13.00 -7.98 20.63
N SER A 231 -14.12 -7.40 21.02
CA SER A 231 -14.27 -6.90 22.38
C SER A 231 -13.96 -8.04 23.34
N SER A 232 -13.02 -7.82 24.26
CA SER A 232 -12.98 -8.59 25.50
C SER A 232 -14.25 -8.28 26.27
N THR A 233 -15.33 -9.00 25.97
CA THR A 233 -16.51 -9.08 26.82
C THR A 233 -16.32 -10.30 27.72
N SER A 234 -15.51 -10.12 28.77
CA SER A 234 -15.35 -11.03 29.91
C SER A 234 -14.82 -10.18 31.06
N GLN A 235 -15.45 -9.96 32.21
CA GLN A 235 -16.63 -10.52 32.89
C GLN A 235 -17.37 -9.38 33.59
#